data_AF-A0A538LE42-F1
#
_entry.id   AF-A0A538LE42-F1
#
_cell.length_a   1.000
_cell.length_b   1.000
_cell.length_c   1.000
_cell.angle_alpha   90.00
_cell.angle_beta   90.00
_cell.angle_gamma   90.00
#
_symmetry.space_group_name_H-M   'P 1'
#
loop_
_entity.id
_entity.type
_entity.pdbx_description
1 polymer ?
#
loop_
_entity_poly.entity_id
_entity_poly.type
_entity_poly.pdbx_seq_one_letter_code
_entity_poly.pdbx_strand_id
1 'polypeptide(L)'
;MDTERGQASVEWVALVLCVALALGGVVAFVPLVDGRSLGAALAHAIVCAVRGDCERAEGDKALLAAYGTRDAALVRRYAPNIAYEPGTYTLPVDWRRCRSHVCADAPDSSNLDAHFSTRNGTPATVFTHVVHRDGETFIQYWFYYPDSTTTWGGTAAIWSALDLLDHPSYPGYHADDWEGYQVRIDASGRALSRATSHYGYQWCKEPRCENRWGPWTGWTRVSRGSHAGHIPTVEERRLSGILHGAHRVSPRVRDRPAVQGVDVHERTTTADSLRLVPLESIDPRSYHSLQRDGPTPPWAKDVYRDPISNSTG
;
A
#
# COMPACT_ATOMS: atom_id res chain seq x y z
N MET A 1 18.05 -10.65 58.48
CA MET A 1 17.72 -9.21 58.47
C MET A 1 18.03 -8.72 57.08
N ASP A 2 16.98 -8.62 56.28
CA ASP A 2 17.05 -8.35 54.85
C ASP A 2 17.43 -6.90 54.59
N THR A 3 18.44 -6.71 53.74
CA THR A 3 18.77 -5.40 53.16
C THR A 3 17.86 -5.16 51.97
N GLU A 4 16.95 -4.20 52.08
CA GLU A 4 16.22 -3.65 50.92
C GLU A 4 17.24 -3.02 49.94
N ARG A 5 17.53 -3.73 48.85
CA ARG A 5 18.14 -3.15 47.63
C ARG A 5 17.03 -3.07 46.59
N GLY A 6 16.39 -1.90 46.46
CA GLY A 6 15.33 -1.77 45.45
C GLY A 6 14.58 -0.45 45.38
N GLN A 7 14.97 0.60 46.10
CA GLN A 7 14.32 1.91 45.93
C GLN A 7 15.09 2.73 44.91
N ALA A 8 14.47 3.01 43.76
CA ALA A 8 15.00 3.95 42.79
C ALA A 8 15.23 5.29 43.49
N SER A 9 16.47 5.79 43.50
CA SER A 9 16.78 7.07 44.13
C SER A 9 15.96 8.19 43.45
N VAL A 10 15.69 9.27 44.19
CA VAL A 10 15.00 10.45 43.66
C VAL A 10 15.66 10.97 42.38
N GLU A 11 16.97 10.78 42.25
CA GLU A 11 17.76 11.11 41.07
C GLU A 11 17.37 10.30 39.83
N TRP A 12 17.10 8.99 39.99
CA TRP A 12 16.62 8.14 38.91
C TRP A 12 15.20 8.52 38.48
N VAL A 13 14.32 8.85 39.43
CA VAL A 13 12.97 9.33 39.13
C VAL A 13 13.02 10.65 38.37
N ALA A 14 13.86 11.59 38.80
CA ALA A 14 14.06 12.87 38.13
C ALA A 14 14.63 12.70 36.72
N LEU A 15 15.60 11.79 36.53
CA LEU A 15 16.18 11.50 35.22
C LEU A 15 15.13 10.93 34.27
N VAL A 16 14.35 9.92 34.71
CA VAL A 16 13.29 9.32 33.90
C VAL A 16 12.22 10.36 33.54
N LEU A 17 11.85 11.23 34.48
CA LEU A 17 10.90 12.31 34.23
C LEU A 17 11.44 13.32 33.20
N CYS A 18 12.71 13.74 33.33
CA CYS A 18 13.35 14.63 32.37
C CYS A 18 13.39 14.01 30.96
N VAL A 19 13.74 12.73 30.84
CA VAL A 19 13.73 12.00 29.56
C VAL A 19 12.31 11.93 29.00
N ALA A 20 11.31 11.60 29.83
CA ALA A 20 9.91 11.54 29.39
C ALA A 20 9.38 12.90 28.92
N LEU A 21 9.71 13.99 29.62
CA LEU A 21 9.34 15.35 29.24
C LEU A 21 10.06 15.81 27.97
N ALA A 22 11.35 15.47 27.81
CA ALA A 22 12.09 15.76 26.59
C ALA A 22 11.50 15.03 25.38
N LEU A 23 11.19 13.73 25.53
CA LEU A 23 10.53 12.94 24.49
C LEU A 23 9.11 13.46 24.18
N GLY A 24 8.32 13.80 25.20
CA GLY A 24 7.00 14.40 25.03
C GLY A 24 7.05 15.78 24.35
N GLY A 25 8.05 16.59 24.68
CA GLY A 25 8.34 17.85 24.01
C GLY A 25 8.68 17.65 22.54
N VAL A 26 9.54 16.68 22.20
CA VAL A 26 9.84 16.32 20.81
C VAL A 26 8.56 15.93 20.06
N VAL A 27 7.73 15.05 20.64
CA VAL A 27 6.46 14.60 20.04
C VAL A 27 5.52 15.78 19.73
N ALA A 28 5.47 16.82 20.56
CA ALA A 28 4.63 17.99 20.34
C ALA A 28 5.03 18.84 19.11
N PHE A 29 6.28 18.72 18.64
CA PHE A 29 6.80 19.44 17.46
C PHE A 29 6.93 18.56 16.21
N VAL A 30 6.69 17.24 16.32
CA VAL A 30 6.63 16.37 15.14
C VAL A 30 5.22 16.50 14.52
N PRO A 31 5.10 16.73 13.20
CA PRO A 31 3.81 16.70 12.53
C PRO A 31 3.10 15.38 12.80
N LEU A 32 1.77 15.39 12.98
CA LEU A 32 0.95 14.19 13.21
C LEU A 32 1.31 13.11 12.18
N VAL A 33 2.06 12.10 12.64
CA VAL A 33 2.32 10.85 11.93
C VAL A 33 1.20 9.90 12.33
N ASP A 34 0.68 9.11 11.40
CA ASP A 34 -0.30 8.06 11.71
C ASP A 34 0.30 7.10 12.75
N GLY A 35 -0.14 7.22 14.01
CA GLY A 35 0.41 6.49 15.15
C GLY A 35 0.27 4.97 15.05
N ARG A 36 -0.58 4.48 14.13
CA ARG A 36 -0.73 3.06 13.80
C ARG A 36 0.57 2.48 13.25
N SER A 37 1.23 3.22 12.35
CA SER A 37 2.51 2.84 11.74
C SER A 37 3.66 2.81 12.75
N LEU A 38 3.70 3.78 13.67
CA LEU A 38 4.79 3.88 14.65
C LEU A 38 4.70 2.77 15.70
N GLY A 39 3.51 2.49 16.22
CA GLY A 39 3.30 1.43 17.21
C GLY A 39 3.62 0.04 16.65
N ALA A 40 3.14 -0.25 15.43
CA ALA A 40 3.42 -1.50 14.74
C ALA A 40 4.92 -1.64 14.39
N ALA A 41 5.54 -0.58 13.85
CA ALA A 41 6.96 -0.59 13.54
C ALA A 41 7.84 -0.76 14.78
N LEU A 42 7.49 -0.10 15.90
CA LEU A 42 8.23 -0.22 17.16
C LEU A 42 8.08 -1.62 17.76
N ALA A 43 6.85 -2.15 17.82
CA ALA A 43 6.60 -3.51 18.29
C ALA A 43 7.31 -4.55 17.42
N HIS A 44 7.26 -4.39 16.10
CA HIS A 44 7.97 -5.25 15.15
C HIS A 44 9.49 -5.16 15.37
N ALA A 45 10.06 -3.96 15.48
CA ALA A 45 11.49 -3.75 15.72
C ALA A 45 11.96 -4.40 17.03
N ILE A 46 11.18 -4.27 18.12
CA ILE A 46 11.47 -4.92 19.40
C ILE A 46 11.42 -6.45 19.27
N VAL A 47 10.36 -7.00 18.67
CA VAL A 47 10.21 -8.45 18.48
C VAL A 47 11.33 -8.99 17.59
N CYS A 48 11.69 -8.26 16.54
CA CYS A 48 12.77 -8.57 15.62
C CYS A 48 14.14 -8.63 16.30
N ALA A 49 14.46 -7.59 17.08
CA ALA A 49 15.70 -7.53 17.83
C ALA A 49 15.81 -8.67 18.86
N VAL A 50 14.69 -9.12 19.42
CA VAL A 50 14.65 -10.20 20.42
C VAL A 50 14.65 -11.60 19.79
N ARG A 51 13.95 -11.81 18.66
CA ARG A 51 13.75 -13.15 18.08
C ARG A 51 14.69 -13.50 16.93
N GLY A 52 15.40 -12.54 16.34
CA GLY A 52 16.41 -12.78 15.31
C GLY A 52 15.87 -13.08 13.90
N ASP A 53 14.60 -13.51 13.78
CA ASP A 53 13.96 -13.82 12.50
C ASP A 53 13.04 -12.68 12.03
N CYS A 54 13.52 -11.89 11.08
CA CYS A 54 12.75 -10.82 10.45
C CYS A 54 12.70 -11.05 8.94
N GLU A 55 11.50 -11.35 8.42
CA GLU A 55 11.27 -11.39 6.97
C GLU A 55 11.64 -10.05 6.30
N ARG A 56 11.57 -8.93 7.03
CA ARG A 56 12.08 -7.63 6.58
C ARG A 56 13.57 -7.67 6.27
N ALA A 57 14.38 -8.28 7.14
CA ALA A 57 15.82 -8.38 6.95
C ALA A 57 16.19 -9.30 5.77
N GLU A 58 15.42 -10.36 5.54
CA GLU A 58 15.56 -11.19 4.34
C GLU A 58 15.19 -10.42 3.07
N GLY A 59 14.07 -9.71 3.08
CA GLY A 59 13.64 -8.85 1.98
C GLY A 59 14.67 -7.75 1.68
N ASP A 60 15.25 -7.13 2.71
CA ASP A 60 16.30 -6.12 2.56
C ASP A 60 17.55 -6.69 1.90
N LYS A 61 17.98 -7.90 2.30
CA LYS A 61 19.09 -8.59 1.63
C LYS A 61 18.77 -8.89 0.17
N ALA A 62 17.55 -9.32 -0.14
CA ALA A 62 17.12 -9.59 -1.51
C ALA A 62 17.11 -8.30 -2.36
N LEU A 63 16.58 -7.20 -1.82
CA LEU A 63 16.61 -5.88 -2.47
C LEU A 63 18.04 -5.41 -2.74
N LEU A 64 18.93 -5.52 -1.75
CA LEU A 64 20.34 -5.17 -1.90
C LEU A 64 21.04 -6.01 -2.97
N ALA A 65 20.74 -7.31 -3.03
CA ALA A 65 21.31 -8.21 -4.03
C ALA A 65 20.80 -7.90 -5.44
N ALA A 66 19.52 -7.56 -5.60
CA ALA A 66 18.91 -7.28 -6.89
C ALA A 66 19.22 -5.89 -7.44
N TYR A 67 19.20 -4.86 -6.58
CA TYR A 67 19.25 -3.46 -7.00
C TYR A 67 20.48 -2.69 -6.53
N GLY A 68 21.27 -3.26 -5.61
CA GLY A 68 22.33 -2.53 -4.94
C GLY A 68 21.82 -1.54 -3.89
N THR A 69 22.75 -0.90 -3.17
CA THR A 69 22.44 -0.11 -1.96
C THR A 69 21.54 1.09 -2.23
N ARG A 70 21.82 1.85 -3.29
CA ARG A 70 21.08 3.09 -3.60
C ARG A 70 19.62 2.79 -3.91
N ASP A 71 19.37 1.89 -4.84
CA ASP A 71 18.02 1.64 -5.33
C ASP A 71 17.20 0.80 -4.35
N ALA A 72 17.82 -0.12 -3.61
CA ALA A 72 17.17 -0.78 -2.47
C ALA A 72 16.65 0.23 -1.43
N ALA A 73 17.44 1.27 -1.14
CA ALA A 73 17.02 2.34 -0.23
C ALA A 73 15.87 3.18 -0.82
N LEU A 74 15.86 3.44 -2.13
CA LEU A 74 14.74 4.11 -2.80
C LEU A 74 13.47 3.25 -2.78
N VAL A 75 13.58 1.95 -3.07
CA VAL A 75 12.46 1.00 -3.00
C VAL A 75 11.86 0.95 -1.59
N ARG A 76 12.67 1.01 -0.54
CA ARG A 76 12.14 1.10 0.83
C ARG A 76 11.51 2.44 1.14
N ARG A 77 12.18 3.54 0.76
CA ARG A 77 11.72 4.91 1.04
C ARG A 77 10.39 5.23 0.38
N TYR A 78 10.16 4.73 -0.83
CA TYR A 78 8.99 5.04 -1.64
C TYR A 78 7.95 3.91 -1.66
N ALA A 79 8.11 2.88 -0.81
CA ALA A 79 7.13 1.81 -0.66
C ALA A 79 5.78 2.40 -0.21
N PRO A 80 4.65 1.99 -0.82
CA PRO A 80 3.35 2.51 -0.45
C PRO A 80 2.87 1.89 0.85
N ASN A 81 2.20 2.70 1.68
CA ASN A 81 1.19 2.19 2.59
C ASN A 81 -0.07 1.87 1.79
N ILE A 82 -0.80 0.84 2.19
CA ILE A 82 -2.00 0.36 1.51
C ILE A 82 -3.21 0.64 2.38
N ALA A 83 -4.22 1.32 1.84
CA ALA A 83 -5.55 1.42 2.41
C ALA A 83 -6.49 0.48 1.66
N TYR A 84 -7.43 -0.13 2.38
CA TYR A 84 -8.40 -1.05 1.79
C TYR A 84 -9.80 -0.49 1.94
N GLU A 85 -10.55 -0.40 0.84
CA GLU A 85 -11.97 -0.05 0.94
C GLU A 85 -12.70 -1.04 1.88
N PRO A 86 -13.63 -0.57 2.72
CA PRO A 86 -14.36 -1.44 3.65
C PRO A 86 -14.98 -2.63 2.93
N GLY A 87 -14.83 -3.82 3.48
CA GLY A 87 -15.22 -5.10 2.89
C GLY A 87 -14.13 -5.78 2.06
N THR A 88 -12.92 -5.22 1.98
CA THR A 88 -11.77 -5.83 1.30
C THR A 88 -10.91 -6.59 2.31
N TYR A 89 -11.10 -7.90 2.40
CA TYR A 89 -10.38 -8.76 3.37
C TYR A 89 -8.98 -9.15 2.90
N THR A 90 -8.82 -9.32 1.59
CA THR A 90 -7.64 -9.88 0.95
C THR A 90 -6.42 -8.97 1.07
N LEU A 91 -5.30 -9.51 1.57
CA LEU A 91 -4.00 -8.87 1.53
C LEU A 91 -3.28 -9.22 0.21
N PRO A 92 -2.37 -8.36 -0.29
CA PRO A 92 -1.47 -8.76 -1.35
C PRO A 92 -0.49 -9.81 -0.79
N VAL A 93 -0.26 -10.90 -1.52
CA VAL A 93 0.54 -12.05 -1.03
C VAL A 93 1.56 -12.52 -2.05
N ASP A 94 2.53 -13.30 -1.59
CA ASP A 94 3.45 -14.00 -2.49
C ASP A 94 2.72 -15.14 -3.20
N TRP A 95 2.44 -14.99 -4.49
CA TRP A 95 1.74 -16.00 -5.30
C TRP A 95 2.40 -17.38 -5.26
N ARG A 96 3.73 -17.45 -5.00
CA ARG A 96 4.47 -18.71 -4.88
C ARG A 96 4.11 -19.49 -3.62
N ARG A 97 3.54 -18.79 -2.63
CA ARG A 97 3.17 -19.35 -1.31
C ARG A 97 1.67 -19.40 -1.11
N CYS A 98 0.93 -18.44 -1.65
CA CYS A 98 -0.50 -18.29 -1.43
C CYS A 98 -1.21 -17.81 -2.69
N ARG A 99 -2.25 -18.55 -3.10
CA ARG A 99 -3.17 -18.21 -4.20
C ARG A 99 -4.62 -18.47 -3.84
N SER A 100 -4.98 -18.26 -2.56
CA SER A 100 -6.35 -18.46 -2.07
C SER A 100 -6.66 -17.56 -0.88
N HIS A 101 -7.94 -17.24 -0.67
CA HIS A 101 -8.42 -16.49 0.50
C HIS A 101 -8.01 -17.07 1.85
N VAL A 102 -7.96 -18.41 1.96
CA VAL A 102 -7.59 -19.11 3.19
C VAL A 102 -6.26 -18.61 3.76
N CYS A 103 -5.32 -18.23 2.89
CA CYS A 103 -4.01 -17.73 3.27
C CYS A 103 -3.80 -16.24 2.99
N ALA A 104 -4.75 -15.53 2.37
CA ALA A 104 -4.61 -14.12 2.02
C ALA A 104 -5.46 -13.19 2.88
N ASP A 105 -6.54 -13.69 3.46
CA ASP A 105 -7.49 -12.83 4.16
C ASP A 105 -7.02 -12.42 5.56
N ALA A 106 -7.24 -11.15 5.88
CA ALA A 106 -7.08 -10.58 7.21
C ALA A 106 -8.40 -9.92 7.66
N PRO A 107 -8.58 -9.61 8.96
CA PRO A 107 -9.81 -9.00 9.45
C PRO A 107 -10.03 -7.64 8.79
N ASP A 108 -11.26 -7.30 8.45
CA ASP A 108 -11.64 -5.97 7.98
C ASP A 108 -11.96 -5.07 9.17
N SER A 109 -10.91 -4.54 9.79
CA SER A 109 -11.03 -3.62 10.92
C SER A 109 -10.17 -2.39 10.69
N SER A 110 -10.80 -1.23 10.77
CA SER A 110 -10.12 0.05 10.60
C SER A 110 -9.16 0.41 11.72
N ASN A 111 -9.18 -0.35 12.82
CA ASN A 111 -8.25 -0.16 13.94
C ASN A 111 -6.97 -1.00 13.80
N LEU A 112 -6.86 -1.81 12.75
CA LEU A 112 -5.74 -2.72 12.56
C LEU A 112 -4.82 -2.26 11.42
N ASP A 113 -3.53 -2.33 11.70
CA ASP A 113 -2.49 -2.37 10.68
C ASP A 113 -2.25 -3.86 10.31
N ALA A 114 -2.90 -4.29 9.24
CA ALA A 114 -3.00 -5.68 8.84
C ALA A 114 -1.80 -6.08 7.99
N HIS A 115 -0.86 -6.80 8.60
CA HIS A 115 0.36 -7.27 7.94
C HIS A 115 0.39 -8.76 7.66
N PHE A 116 -0.51 -9.51 8.30
CA PHE A 116 -0.53 -10.96 8.24
C PHE A 116 -1.96 -11.46 8.06
N SER A 117 -2.12 -12.50 7.24
CA SER A 117 -3.40 -13.21 7.12
C SER A 117 -3.78 -13.86 8.46
N THR A 118 -5.08 -13.97 8.76
CA THR A 118 -5.54 -14.49 10.05
C THR A 118 -5.22 -15.96 10.28
N ARG A 119 -5.35 -16.81 9.25
CA ARG A 119 -5.30 -18.27 9.45
C ARG A 119 -3.88 -18.81 9.48
N ASN A 120 -3.04 -18.37 8.55
CA ASN A 120 -1.72 -18.97 8.32
C ASN A 120 -0.58 -18.00 8.59
N GLY A 121 -0.87 -16.76 8.98
CA GLY A 121 0.15 -15.74 9.19
C GLY A 121 0.94 -15.38 7.92
N THR A 122 0.38 -15.58 6.73
CA THR A 122 1.00 -15.15 5.47
C THR A 122 1.25 -13.65 5.50
N PRO A 123 2.48 -13.18 5.24
CA PRO A 123 2.80 -11.76 5.23
C PRO A 123 2.20 -11.04 4.02
N ALA A 124 1.75 -9.80 4.23
CA ALA A 124 1.47 -8.87 3.15
C ALA A 124 2.74 -8.64 2.33
N THR A 125 2.69 -8.98 1.05
CA THR A 125 3.85 -9.05 0.16
C THR A 125 3.64 -8.19 -1.08
N VAL A 126 4.68 -7.47 -1.46
CA VAL A 126 4.71 -6.63 -2.66
C VAL A 126 5.95 -6.97 -3.47
N PHE A 127 5.73 -7.25 -4.75
CA PHE A 127 6.81 -7.49 -5.69
C PHE A 127 7.34 -6.16 -6.21
N THR A 128 8.64 -6.05 -6.43
CA THR A 128 9.26 -4.80 -6.86
C THR A 128 9.98 -4.98 -8.19
N HIS A 129 10.11 -3.89 -8.94
CA HIS A 129 10.96 -3.77 -10.11
C HIS A 129 11.47 -2.33 -10.22
N VAL A 130 12.72 -2.14 -10.62
CA VAL A 130 13.34 -0.82 -10.80
C VAL A 130 13.76 -0.62 -12.25
N VAL A 131 13.39 0.52 -12.82
CA VAL A 131 13.79 0.93 -14.17
C VAL A 131 14.43 2.32 -14.11
N HIS A 132 15.58 2.48 -14.75
CA HIS A 132 16.19 3.79 -14.98
C HIS A 132 16.01 4.20 -16.43
N ARG A 133 15.54 5.44 -16.64
CA ARG A 133 15.31 5.97 -17.98
C ARG A 133 15.43 7.48 -17.97
N ASP A 134 16.17 8.03 -18.94
CA ASP A 134 16.28 9.48 -19.17
C ASP A 134 16.66 10.28 -17.91
N GLY A 135 17.51 9.71 -17.04
CA GLY A 135 17.94 10.33 -15.78
C GLY A 135 16.93 10.24 -14.63
N GLU A 136 15.79 9.58 -14.85
CA GLU A 136 14.76 9.31 -13.85
C GLU A 136 14.81 7.86 -13.36
N THR A 137 14.33 7.64 -12.14
CA THR A 137 14.17 6.30 -11.56
C THR A 137 12.69 6.00 -11.39
N PHE A 138 12.28 4.86 -11.91
CA PHE A 138 10.92 4.34 -11.80
C PHE A 138 10.96 3.11 -10.91
N ILE A 139 10.10 3.10 -9.90
CA ILE A 139 9.90 1.94 -9.03
C ILE A 139 8.49 1.44 -9.29
N GLN A 140 8.38 0.17 -9.63
CA GLN A 140 7.11 -0.51 -9.82
C GLN A 140 6.89 -1.46 -8.64
N TYR A 141 5.77 -1.30 -7.97
CA TYR A 141 5.28 -2.16 -6.92
C TYR A 141 4.11 -2.95 -7.47
N TRP A 142 4.17 -4.27 -7.39
CA TRP A 142 3.17 -5.17 -7.93
C TRP A 142 2.53 -5.98 -6.80
N PHE A 143 1.21 -5.94 -6.76
CA PHE A 143 0.37 -6.63 -5.79
C PHE A 143 -0.26 -7.83 -6.47
N TYR A 144 -0.13 -8.99 -5.84
CA TYR A 144 -0.85 -10.18 -6.27
C TYR A 144 -1.97 -10.49 -5.28
N TYR A 145 -3.19 -10.63 -5.80
CA TYR A 145 -4.33 -11.14 -5.05
C TYR A 145 -4.78 -12.49 -5.65
N PRO A 146 -5.31 -13.42 -4.84
CA PRO A 146 -5.81 -14.70 -5.32
C PRO A 146 -6.89 -14.63 -6.41
N ASP A 147 -7.68 -13.55 -6.42
CA ASP A 147 -8.75 -13.33 -7.37
C ASP A 147 -9.11 -11.85 -7.52
N SER A 148 -10.06 -11.59 -8.42
CA SER A 148 -10.77 -10.32 -8.59
C SER A 148 -12.24 -10.62 -8.82
N THR A 149 -13.13 -9.72 -8.37
CA THR A 149 -14.59 -9.81 -8.55
C THR A 149 -15.14 -8.54 -9.23
N THR A 150 -14.39 -7.99 -10.20
CA THR A 150 -14.80 -6.77 -10.92
C THR A 150 -16.08 -7.00 -11.71
N THR A 151 -17.18 -6.31 -11.42
CA THR A 151 -18.33 -6.32 -12.35
C THR A 151 -18.10 -5.40 -13.52
N TRP A 152 -18.32 -5.90 -14.73
CA TRP A 152 -18.47 -5.04 -15.91
C TRP A 152 -19.74 -4.18 -15.74
N GLY A 153 -19.59 -2.85 -15.75
CA GLY A 153 -20.74 -1.92 -15.86
C GLY A 153 -21.40 -1.44 -14.56
N GLY A 154 -20.67 -1.30 -13.44
CA GLY A 154 -21.15 -0.54 -12.28
C GLY A 154 -22.27 -1.20 -11.45
N THR A 155 -22.50 -2.50 -11.67
CA THR A 155 -23.53 -3.28 -10.95
C THR A 155 -23.00 -3.96 -9.68
N ALA A 156 -21.77 -3.64 -9.24
CA ALA A 156 -21.10 -4.25 -8.09
C ALA A 156 -21.95 -4.25 -6.81
N ALA A 157 -22.71 -3.18 -6.55
CA ALA A 157 -23.60 -3.09 -5.39
C ALA A 157 -24.81 -4.04 -5.49
N ILE A 158 -25.32 -4.28 -6.70
CA ILE A 158 -26.48 -5.16 -6.94
C ILE A 158 -26.05 -6.62 -6.76
N TRP A 159 -24.88 -6.99 -7.27
CA TRP A 159 -24.39 -8.36 -7.15
C TRP A 159 -23.81 -8.67 -5.76
N SER A 160 -23.19 -7.69 -5.08
CA SER A 160 -22.79 -7.82 -3.66
C SER A 160 -23.99 -8.09 -2.73
N ALA A 161 -25.19 -7.62 -3.09
CA ALA A 161 -26.41 -7.85 -2.32
C ALA A 161 -27.04 -9.23 -2.59
N LEU A 162 -26.61 -9.91 -3.65
CA LEU A 162 -27.10 -11.21 -4.10
C LEU A 162 -26.12 -12.34 -3.74
N ASP A 163 -25.52 -12.27 -2.54
CA ASP A 163 -24.50 -13.15 -1.90
C ASP A 163 -24.92 -14.64 -1.73
N LEU A 164 -25.74 -15.14 -2.66
CA LEU A 164 -26.39 -16.45 -2.71
C LEU A 164 -25.92 -17.29 -3.92
N LEU A 165 -24.98 -16.79 -4.73
CA LEU A 165 -24.43 -17.50 -5.89
C LEU A 165 -22.97 -17.88 -5.64
N ASP A 166 -22.62 -19.10 -6.03
CA ASP A 166 -21.26 -19.65 -5.95
C ASP A 166 -20.26 -18.70 -6.64
N HIS A 167 -19.22 -18.27 -5.92
CA HIS A 167 -18.21 -17.27 -6.34
C HIS A 167 -17.71 -17.40 -7.80
N PRO A 168 -17.50 -18.60 -8.37
CA PRO A 168 -17.02 -18.75 -9.75
C PRO A 168 -18.00 -18.25 -10.82
N SER A 169 -19.28 -18.06 -10.47
CA SER A 169 -20.34 -17.66 -11.41
C SER A 169 -20.53 -16.13 -11.50
N TYR A 170 -19.74 -15.37 -10.74
CA TYR A 170 -19.89 -13.92 -10.64
C TYR A 170 -19.36 -13.21 -11.90
N PRO A 171 -20.15 -12.35 -12.58
CA PRO A 171 -19.71 -11.66 -13.79
C PRO A 171 -18.46 -10.80 -13.55
N GLY A 172 -17.38 -11.12 -14.25
CA GLY A 172 -16.06 -10.48 -14.15
C GLY A 172 -15.21 -10.93 -12.96
N TYR A 173 -15.59 -12.05 -12.35
CA TYR A 173 -14.66 -12.85 -11.55
C TYR A 173 -13.53 -13.42 -12.42
N HIS A 174 -12.32 -13.37 -11.90
CA HIS A 174 -11.22 -14.18 -12.40
C HIS A 174 -10.29 -14.60 -11.27
N ALA A 175 -9.67 -15.77 -11.44
CA ALA A 175 -8.58 -16.20 -10.56
C ALA A 175 -7.29 -15.50 -10.95
N ASP A 176 -6.43 -15.29 -9.95
CA ASP A 176 -5.30 -14.35 -10.00
C ASP A 176 -5.75 -12.90 -10.20
N ASP A 177 -5.04 -11.98 -9.59
CA ASP A 177 -5.17 -10.56 -9.89
C ASP A 177 -3.82 -9.87 -9.67
N TRP A 178 -3.39 -9.07 -10.65
CA TRP A 178 -2.11 -8.38 -10.64
C TRP A 178 -2.33 -6.89 -10.79
N GLU A 179 -2.19 -6.18 -9.68
CA GLU A 179 -2.33 -4.74 -9.60
C GLU A 179 -0.97 -4.08 -9.39
N GLY A 180 -0.86 -2.80 -9.73
CA GLY A 180 0.41 -2.07 -9.72
C GLY A 180 0.29 -0.68 -9.11
N TYR A 181 1.32 -0.28 -8.37
CA TYR A 181 1.58 1.08 -7.93
C TYR A 181 2.96 1.51 -8.40
N GLN A 182 3.06 2.66 -9.05
CA GLN A 182 4.30 3.13 -9.63
C GLN A 182 4.73 4.45 -9.02
N VAL A 183 6.03 4.60 -8.82
CA VAL A 183 6.67 5.83 -8.40
C VAL A 183 7.69 6.25 -9.45
N ARG A 184 7.63 7.50 -9.86
CA ARG A 184 8.61 8.16 -10.74
C ARG A 184 9.37 9.20 -9.93
N ILE A 185 10.70 9.12 -9.96
CA ILE A 185 11.60 9.99 -9.20
C ILE A 185 12.51 10.71 -10.19
N ASP A 186 12.44 12.04 -10.21
CA ASP A 186 13.31 12.86 -11.06
C ASP A 186 14.68 13.11 -10.41
N ALA A 187 15.61 13.70 -11.17
CA ALA A 187 16.98 13.98 -10.70
C ALA A 187 17.04 14.91 -9.48
N SER A 188 15.99 15.69 -9.21
CA SER A 188 15.89 16.54 -8.01
C SER A 188 15.39 15.78 -6.77
N GLY A 189 14.98 14.52 -6.93
CA GLY A 189 14.40 13.69 -5.89
C GLY A 189 12.89 13.92 -5.68
N ARG A 190 12.24 14.70 -6.56
CA ARG A 190 10.79 14.86 -6.53
C ARG A 190 10.14 13.59 -7.06
N ALA A 191 9.13 13.11 -6.33
CA ALA A 191 8.43 11.88 -6.65
C ALA A 191 6.98 12.13 -7.07
N LEU A 192 6.55 11.39 -8.08
CA LEU A 192 5.17 11.29 -8.55
C LEU A 192 4.71 9.84 -8.49
N SER A 193 3.41 9.59 -8.40
CA SER A 193 2.85 8.23 -8.39
C SER A 193 1.58 8.08 -9.21
N ARG A 194 1.29 6.84 -9.59
CA ARG A 194 0.06 6.37 -10.22
C ARG A 194 -0.18 4.92 -9.85
N ALA A 195 -1.40 4.44 -9.97
CA ALA A 195 -1.76 3.04 -9.71
C ALA A 195 -2.60 2.48 -10.87
N THR A 196 -2.63 1.16 -11.00
CA THR A 196 -3.46 0.47 -11.99
C THR A 196 -4.93 0.70 -11.72
N SER A 197 -5.70 0.91 -12.77
CA SER A 197 -7.16 0.94 -12.72
C SER A 197 -7.68 0.24 -13.96
N HIS A 198 -8.05 -1.03 -13.78
CA HIS A 198 -8.49 -1.92 -14.85
C HIS A 198 -7.49 -1.98 -16.03
N TYR A 199 -7.76 -1.24 -17.11
CA TYR A 199 -7.01 -1.27 -18.37
C TYR A 199 -5.92 -0.19 -18.49
N GLY A 200 -5.63 0.53 -17.41
CA GLY A 200 -4.67 1.62 -17.46
C GLY A 200 -4.09 2.02 -16.12
N TYR A 201 -3.44 3.18 -16.09
CA TYR A 201 -2.94 3.81 -14.88
C TYR A 201 -3.61 5.15 -14.64
N GLN A 202 -3.89 5.44 -13.37
CA GLN A 202 -4.37 6.76 -12.96
C GLN A 202 -3.87 7.09 -11.56
N TRP A 203 -3.79 8.38 -11.25
CA TRP A 203 -3.42 8.81 -9.89
C TRP A 203 -4.64 9.15 -9.02
N CYS A 204 -5.83 9.37 -9.57
CA CYS A 204 -7.07 9.57 -8.80
C CYS A 204 -8.24 8.87 -9.51
N LYS A 205 -9.40 8.75 -8.84
CA LYS A 205 -10.59 8.08 -9.41
C LYS A 205 -11.31 8.87 -10.51
N GLU A 206 -10.95 10.14 -10.71
CA GLU A 206 -11.62 10.97 -11.70
C GLU A 206 -11.04 10.76 -13.11
N PRO A 207 -11.85 10.81 -14.18
CA PRO A 207 -11.37 10.64 -15.56
C PRO A 207 -10.24 11.60 -15.96
N ARG A 208 -10.18 12.79 -15.37
CA ARG A 208 -9.09 13.76 -15.63
C ARG A 208 -7.72 13.28 -15.16
N CYS A 209 -7.66 12.23 -14.34
CA CYS A 209 -6.45 11.63 -13.80
C CYS A 209 -5.97 10.41 -14.59
N GLU A 210 -6.74 9.96 -15.57
CA GLU A 210 -6.41 8.83 -16.43
C GLU A 210 -5.11 9.07 -17.21
N ASN A 211 -4.24 8.07 -17.23
CA ASN A 211 -2.91 8.08 -17.82
C ASN A 211 -2.06 9.28 -17.38
N ARG A 212 -2.17 9.69 -16.12
CA ARG A 212 -1.39 10.79 -15.55
C ARG A 212 -0.68 10.37 -14.27
N TRP A 213 0.45 11.02 -14.06
CA TRP A 213 1.20 10.98 -12.82
C TRP A 213 0.69 12.07 -11.88
N GLY A 214 0.42 11.72 -10.63
CA GLY A 214 0.03 12.65 -9.57
C GLY A 214 1.15 12.81 -8.53
N PRO A 215 1.00 13.73 -7.57
CA PRO A 215 1.94 13.83 -6.46
C PRO A 215 2.04 12.53 -5.68
N TRP A 216 3.25 12.12 -5.32
CA TRP A 216 3.46 10.98 -4.42
C TRP A 216 3.05 11.34 -2.99
N THR A 217 2.25 10.47 -2.36
CA THR A 217 1.77 10.63 -0.98
C THR A 217 2.28 9.57 -0.02
N GLY A 218 2.93 8.52 -0.53
CA GLY A 218 3.23 7.33 0.26
C GLY A 218 2.03 6.41 0.50
N TRP A 219 0.89 6.64 -0.17
CA TRP A 219 -0.33 5.83 -0.01
C TRP A 219 -0.90 5.37 -1.35
N THR A 220 -1.46 4.17 -1.35
CA THR A 220 -2.39 3.67 -2.38
C THR A 220 -3.62 3.08 -1.71
N ARG A 221 -4.77 3.14 -2.39
CA ARG A 221 -6.03 2.56 -1.92
C ARG A 221 -6.54 1.53 -2.90
N VAL A 222 -6.86 0.37 -2.36
CA VAL A 222 -7.34 -0.83 -3.07
C VAL A 222 -8.86 -0.80 -3.09
N SER A 223 -9.43 -0.82 -4.28
CA SER A 223 -10.89 -0.81 -4.45
C SER A 223 -11.48 -2.18 -4.13
N ARG A 224 -12.65 -2.20 -3.49
CA ARG A 224 -13.30 -3.45 -3.09
C ARG A 224 -13.64 -4.31 -4.31
N GLY A 225 -13.25 -5.58 -4.25
CA GLY A 225 -13.55 -6.60 -5.23
C GLY A 225 -12.65 -6.55 -6.47
N SER A 226 -12.44 -5.38 -7.07
CA SER A 226 -11.61 -5.26 -8.28
C SER A 226 -10.12 -5.14 -8.00
N HIS A 227 -9.73 -4.82 -6.77
CA HIS A 227 -8.38 -4.47 -6.33
C HIS A 227 -7.71 -3.25 -7.02
N ALA A 228 -8.33 -2.71 -8.06
CA ALA A 228 -7.91 -1.48 -8.74
C ALA A 228 -7.43 -0.39 -7.76
N GLY A 229 -6.21 0.05 -7.99
CA GLY A 229 -5.51 1.04 -7.17
C GLY A 229 -5.86 2.47 -7.55
N HIS A 230 -5.82 3.36 -6.56
CA HIS A 230 -5.80 4.81 -6.76
C HIS A 230 -5.03 5.49 -5.63
N ILE A 231 -4.60 6.75 -5.82
CA ILE A 231 -4.03 7.55 -4.73
C ILE A 231 -5.21 8.16 -3.95
N PRO A 232 -5.27 8.01 -2.62
CA PRO A 232 -6.28 8.68 -1.81
C PRO A 232 -6.23 10.20 -1.99
N THR A 233 -7.38 10.81 -2.25
CA THR A 233 -7.57 12.25 -2.31
C THR A 233 -8.62 12.71 -1.31
N VAL A 234 -8.43 13.89 -0.74
CA VAL A 234 -9.45 14.62 0.01
C VAL A 234 -10.06 15.70 -0.90
N GLU A 235 -11.39 15.76 -0.91
CA GLU A 235 -12.15 16.79 -1.62
C GLU A 235 -11.99 18.12 -0.85
N GLU A 236 -11.20 19.07 -1.38
CA GLU A 236 -11.17 20.42 -0.81
C GLU A 236 -12.31 21.23 -1.42
N ARG A 237 -13.46 21.27 -0.73
CA ARG A 237 -14.53 22.21 -1.07
C ARG A 237 -14.13 23.62 -0.70
N ARG A 238 -13.60 24.38 -1.66
CA ARG A 238 -13.54 25.84 -1.52
C ARG A 238 -14.92 26.44 -1.75
N LEU A 239 -15.55 26.92 -0.68
CA LEU A 239 -16.61 27.91 -0.78
C LEU A 239 -16.00 29.19 -1.37
N SER A 240 -16.17 29.42 -2.67
CA SER A 240 -15.84 30.73 -3.25
C SER A 240 -16.91 31.72 -2.82
N GLY A 241 -16.62 32.50 -1.78
CA GLY A 241 -17.42 33.69 -1.46
C GLY A 241 -17.12 34.81 -2.46
N ILE A 242 -18.15 35.24 -3.21
CA ILE A 242 -18.84 36.53 -3.13
C ILE A 242 -20.10 36.39 -4.02
N LEU A 243 -21.27 36.54 -3.40
CA LEU A 243 -22.59 36.52 -4.03
C LEU A 243 -22.79 37.79 -4.88
N HIS A 244 -22.72 37.70 -6.21
CA HIS A 244 -23.40 38.63 -7.11
C HIS A 244 -24.08 37.84 -8.25
N GLY A 245 -25.41 37.70 -8.16
CA GLY A 245 -26.27 37.26 -9.26
C GLY A 245 -26.65 35.77 -9.27
N ALA A 246 -27.82 35.49 -9.85
CA ALA A 246 -28.50 34.19 -9.89
C ALA A 246 -27.85 33.15 -10.82
N HIS A 247 -26.52 33.01 -10.78
CA HIS A 247 -25.80 31.95 -11.48
C HIS A 247 -25.31 30.92 -10.45
N ARG A 248 -25.82 29.68 -10.55
CA ARG A 248 -25.29 28.52 -9.83
C ARG A 248 -23.81 28.36 -10.19
N VAL A 249 -22.92 28.83 -9.34
CA VAL A 249 -21.50 28.49 -9.42
C VAL A 249 -21.37 27.07 -8.89
N SER A 250 -21.13 26.10 -9.78
CA SER A 250 -20.72 24.76 -9.32
C SER A 250 -19.41 24.92 -8.52
N PRO A 251 -19.33 24.40 -7.29
CA PRO A 251 -18.09 24.45 -6.53
C PRO A 251 -16.98 23.83 -7.36
N ARG A 252 -15.85 24.53 -7.52
CA ARG A 252 -14.64 23.93 -8.10
C ARG A 252 -14.10 22.95 -7.07
N VAL A 253 -14.44 21.69 -7.24
CA VAL A 253 -13.83 20.59 -6.49
C VAL A 253 -12.37 20.51 -6.89
N ARG A 254 -11.47 20.63 -5.91
CA ARG A 254 -10.06 20.30 -6.09
C ARG A 254 -9.74 19.12 -5.18
N ASP A 255 -9.43 17.99 -5.80
CA ASP A 255 -8.80 16.90 -5.09
C ASP A 255 -7.40 17.31 -4.66
N ARG A 256 -7.13 17.26 -3.36
CA ARG A 256 -5.78 17.27 -2.83
C ARG A 256 -5.40 15.85 -2.45
N PRO A 257 -4.18 15.39 -2.77
CA PRO A 257 -3.71 14.12 -2.26
C PRO A 257 -3.80 14.11 -0.73
N ALA A 258 -4.38 13.06 -0.15
CA ALA A 258 -4.46 12.91 1.29
C ALA A 258 -3.05 12.59 1.80
N VAL A 259 -2.32 13.59 2.31
CA VAL A 259 -0.95 13.42 2.81
C VAL A 259 -0.95 12.73 4.19
N GLN A 260 -2.12 12.46 4.78
CA GLN A 260 -2.26 11.75 6.05
C GLN A 260 -3.36 10.69 5.96
N GLY A 261 -2.93 9.41 6.04
CA GLY A 261 -3.50 8.43 6.95
C GLY A 261 -5.02 8.25 6.95
N VAL A 262 -5.63 8.17 5.77
CA VAL A 262 -6.84 7.40 5.47
C VAL A 262 -8.13 7.88 6.19
N ASP A 263 -9.28 7.59 5.59
CA ASP A 263 -10.53 7.58 6.36
C ASP A 263 -10.34 6.65 7.57
N VAL A 264 -10.66 7.12 8.79
CA VAL A 264 -10.53 6.35 10.04
C VAL A 264 -11.31 5.03 10.03
N HIS A 265 -12.16 4.84 9.02
CA HIS A 265 -12.98 3.67 8.78
C HIS A 265 -12.35 2.61 7.86
N GLU A 266 -11.13 2.82 7.35
CA GLU A 266 -10.45 1.83 6.51
C GLU A 266 -9.32 1.12 7.24
N ARG A 267 -9.16 -0.16 6.91
CA ARG A 267 -8.01 -0.97 7.30
C ARG A 267 -6.78 -0.54 6.50
N THR A 268 -5.60 -0.68 7.10
CA THR A 268 -4.35 -0.34 6.43
C THR A 268 -3.32 -1.48 6.49
N THR A 269 -2.33 -1.43 5.61
CA THR A 269 -1.05 -2.15 5.72
C THR A 269 0.05 -1.12 5.53
N THR A 270 0.84 -0.86 6.57
CA THR A 270 1.94 0.11 6.47
C THR A 270 3.14 -0.43 5.71
N ALA A 271 3.83 0.48 5.03
CA ALA A 271 4.96 0.18 4.15
C ALA A 271 6.11 -0.54 4.87
N ASP A 272 6.32 -0.23 6.15
CA ASP A 272 7.42 -0.80 6.92
C ASP A 272 7.26 -2.28 7.23
N SER A 273 6.02 -2.77 7.24
CA SER A 273 5.72 -4.17 7.49
C SER A 273 5.50 -4.97 6.21
N LEU A 274 5.59 -4.34 5.04
CA LEU A 274 5.51 -5.04 3.76
C LEU A 274 6.77 -5.88 3.55
N ARG A 275 6.53 -7.15 3.20
CA ARG A 275 7.56 -8.00 2.61
C ARG A 275 7.77 -7.57 1.16
N LEU A 276 8.92 -6.97 0.87
CA LEU A 276 9.28 -6.56 -0.49
C LEU A 276 10.11 -7.65 -1.17
N VAL A 277 9.72 -8.03 -2.38
CA VAL A 277 10.37 -9.11 -3.15
C VAL A 277 10.77 -8.60 -4.53
N PRO A 278 12.07 -8.49 -4.86
CA PRO A 278 12.51 -8.12 -6.22
C PRO A 278 12.05 -9.17 -7.24
N LEU A 279 11.44 -8.74 -8.34
CA LEU A 279 11.05 -9.64 -9.43
C LEU A 279 12.27 -10.27 -10.14
N GLU A 280 13.42 -9.60 -10.11
CA GLU A 280 14.71 -10.08 -10.63
C GLU A 280 15.23 -11.30 -9.88
N SER A 281 14.73 -11.53 -8.65
CA SER A 281 15.09 -12.70 -7.84
C SER A 281 14.23 -13.94 -8.12
N ILE A 282 13.30 -13.84 -9.08
CA ILE A 282 12.30 -14.88 -9.39
C ILE A 282 12.44 -15.31 -10.85
N ASP A 283 12.29 -16.61 -11.13
CA ASP A 283 12.11 -17.09 -12.51
C ASP A 283 10.68 -16.80 -12.98
N PRO A 284 10.45 -15.91 -13.96
CA PRO A 284 9.10 -15.57 -14.43
C PRO A 284 8.32 -16.77 -14.97
N ARG A 285 9.03 -17.82 -15.43
CA ARG A 285 8.41 -19.04 -15.97
C ARG A 285 7.78 -19.92 -14.90
N SER A 286 8.09 -19.67 -13.63
CA SER A 286 7.48 -20.40 -12.51
C SER A 286 6.02 -19.99 -12.25
N TYR A 287 5.57 -18.87 -12.82
CA TYR A 287 4.18 -18.44 -12.72
C TYR A 287 3.36 -19.02 -13.87
N HIS A 288 2.24 -19.64 -13.51
CA HIS A 288 1.22 -20.11 -14.43
C HIS A 288 -0.12 -19.59 -13.94
N SER A 289 -0.88 -18.91 -14.79
CA SER A 289 -2.22 -18.45 -14.40
C SER A 289 -3.11 -19.63 -14.06
N LEU A 290 -3.96 -19.47 -13.04
CA LEU A 290 -4.93 -20.49 -12.63
C LEU A 290 -6.10 -20.61 -13.61
N GLN A 291 -6.28 -19.63 -14.49
CA GLN A 291 -7.40 -19.58 -15.43
C GLN A 291 -6.90 -19.31 -16.85
N ARG A 292 -7.61 -19.86 -17.83
CA ARG A 292 -7.42 -19.53 -19.24
C ARG A 292 -7.80 -18.05 -19.46
N ASP A 293 -6.95 -17.30 -20.14
CA ASP A 293 -7.11 -15.86 -20.37
C ASP A 293 -7.16 -15.04 -19.05
N GLY A 294 -6.50 -15.54 -18.00
CA GLY A 294 -6.31 -14.82 -16.73
C GLY A 294 -5.41 -13.58 -16.87
N PRO A 295 -5.26 -12.79 -15.81
CA PRO A 295 -4.56 -11.51 -15.88
C PRO A 295 -3.09 -11.65 -16.27
N THR A 296 -2.65 -10.72 -17.11
CA THR A 296 -1.26 -10.60 -17.55
C THR A 296 -0.35 -10.35 -16.35
N PRO A 297 0.66 -11.19 -16.07
CA PRO A 297 1.59 -10.97 -14.98
C PRO A 297 2.53 -9.79 -15.28
N PRO A 298 3.17 -9.19 -14.26
CA PRO A 298 3.95 -7.96 -14.40
C PRO A 298 4.92 -7.95 -15.60
N TRP A 299 5.80 -8.95 -15.70
CA TRP A 299 6.86 -9.02 -16.73
C TRP A 299 6.35 -9.18 -18.17
N ALA A 300 5.05 -9.45 -18.35
CA ALA A 300 4.40 -9.53 -19.65
C ALA A 300 3.65 -8.24 -20.04
N LYS A 301 3.51 -7.28 -19.12
CA LYS A 301 2.90 -5.97 -19.40
C LYS A 301 3.92 -5.03 -20.04
N ASP A 302 3.51 -4.21 -21.01
CA ASP A 302 4.42 -3.24 -21.66
C ASP A 302 5.08 -2.31 -20.64
N VAL A 303 4.29 -1.87 -19.65
CA VAL A 303 4.74 -0.94 -18.62
C VAL A 303 5.90 -1.46 -17.76
N TYR A 304 6.07 -2.78 -17.70
CA TYR A 304 7.22 -3.39 -17.03
C TYR A 304 8.53 -2.91 -17.65
N ARG A 305 8.60 -2.85 -18.98
CA ARG A 305 9.79 -2.42 -19.73
C ARG A 305 9.78 -0.93 -20.05
N ASP A 306 8.59 -0.38 -20.36
CA ASP A 306 8.41 1.03 -20.63
C ASP A 306 7.58 1.69 -19.51
N PRO A 307 8.22 2.22 -18.46
CA PRO A 307 7.52 2.69 -17.27
C PRO A 307 6.65 3.92 -17.51
N ILE A 308 6.65 4.50 -18.72
CA ILE A 308 5.74 5.57 -19.13
C ILE A 308 4.44 5.04 -19.75
N SER A 309 4.45 3.81 -20.27
CA SER A 309 3.29 3.18 -20.91
C SER A 309 2.06 3.18 -19.99
N ASN A 310 0.88 3.27 -20.59
CA ASN A 310 -0.40 3.11 -19.89
C ASN A 310 -0.92 1.67 -19.95
N SER A 311 -0.32 0.82 -20.78
CA SER A 311 -0.82 -0.54 -21.04
C SER A 311 -0.59 -1.45 -19.85
N THR A 312 -1.64 -2.16 -19.43
CA THR A 312 -1.59 -3.18 -18.38
C THR A 312 -1.63 -4.61 -18.94
N GLY A 313 -1.53 -4.79 -20.25
CA GLY A 313 -1.59 -6.08 -20.95
C GLY A 313 -2.42 -6.04 -22.21
#